data_AF-A0A938P6P8-F1
#
_entry.id   AF-A0A938P6P8-F1
#
_cell.length_a   1.000
_cell.length_b   1.000
_cell.length_c   1.000
_cell.angle_alpha   90.00
_cell.angle_beta   90.00
_cell.angle_gamma   90.00
#
_symmetry.space_group_name_H-M   'P 1'
#
loop_
_entity.id
_entity.type
_entity.pdbx_description
1 polymer ?
#
loop_
_entity_poly.entity_id
_entity_poly.type
_entity_poly.pdbx_seq_one_letter_code
_entity_poly.pdbx_strand_id
1 'polypeptide(L)'
;MGKVLRVLIVLILVLGIGALVLEFQIIGMREALVGRAHKFEEGIRRIAGTIEAQPPVEMPARSLPERDISPVTAAELTNPDRKTFWSTYPFSLEQDNLKPLDYNTDAMAKQLRQYYYEEFDAIKNKPVRIRDPRDPRKFATSGKGTLQEALDNLFARAKAQNATLNATRAELKKTADELVDLINEFNRLKQSSRADKKLIEELRAEITRLIGVVAERDATISRLEADILDLQTEEARLKDEIAKLKDTIISHEATIKAQANEIERLKDPGLRPGGPKGTELPRDLENVLTPGDKGKVVAYDDTLKFVVVALSPAFMTELLGKDQTQGLPQIEMMVRRPGLTSAAGDFITRIRLRQVVRDQGLVVADILSDWQQHPLENGDVVYF
;
A
#
# COMPACT_ATOMS: atom_id res chain seq x y z
N MET A 1 110.83 24.32 -57.60
CA MET A 1 110.62 23.61 -56.32
C MET A 1 110.03 24.51 -55.23
N GLY A 2 110.70 25.56 -54.77
CA GLY A 2 110.25 26.36 -53.60
C GLY A 2 108.92 27.13 -53.75
N LYS A 3 108.54 27.60 -54.95
CA LYS A 3 107.24 28.28 -55.18
C LYS A 3 106.04 27.34 -55.10
N VAL A 4 106.17 26.13 -55.66
CA VAL A 4 105.14 25.08 -55.61
C VAL A 4 104.91 24.63 -54.18
N LEU A 5 105.98 24.47 -53.40
CA LEU A 5 105.89 24.11 -51.98
C LEU A 5 105.14 25.17 -51.15
N ARG A 6 105.39 26.47 -51.40
CA ARG A 6 104.66 27.55 -50.70
C ARG A 6 103.17 27.56 -51.03
N VAL A 7 102.79 27.36 -52.29
CA VAL A 7 101.38 27.25 -52.70
C VAL A 7 100.71 26.05 -52.04
N LEU A 8 101.41 24.92 -51.96
CA LEU A 8 100.90 23.71 -51.32
C LEU A 8 100.73 23.89 -49.80
N ILE A 9 101.65 24.58 -49.13
CA ILE A 9 101.56 24.92 -47.70
C ILE A 9 100.34 25.82 -47.43
N VAL A 10 100.12 26.86 -48.25
CA VAL A 10 98.96 27.75 -48.10
C VAL A 10 97.65 27.00 -48.35
N LEU A 11 97.61 26.10 -49.34
CA LEU A 11 96.43 25.29 -49.63
C LEU A 11 96.11 24.32 -48.47
N ILE A 12 97.11 23.67 -47.89
CA ILE A 12 96.95 22.82 -46.70
C ILE A 12 96.46 23.66 -45.50
N LEU A 13 96.99 24.87 -45.31
CA LEU A 13 96.54 25.76 -44.23
C LEU A 13 95.05 26.15 -44.39
N VAL A 14 94.63 26.50 -45.61
CA VAL A 14 93.22 26.84 -45.90
C VAL A 14 92.31 25.63 -45.71
N LEU A 15 92.74 24.44 -46.14
CA LEU A 15 92.01 23.19 -45.89
C LEU A 15 91.93 22.86 -44.39
N GLY A 16 93.00 23.13 -43.63
CA GLY A 16 93.03 22.96 -42.17
C GLY A 16 92.06 23.89 -41.44
N ILE A 17 92.01 25.18 -41.83
CA ILE A 17 91.03 26.14 -41.31
C ILE A 17 89.60 25.71 -41.67
N GLY A 18 89.38 25.28 -42.92
CA GLY A 18 88.08 24.76 -43.36
C GLY A 18 87.64 23.52 -42.57
N ALA A 19 88.56 22.59 -42.30
CA ALA A 19 88.29 21.42 -41.48
C ALA A 19 87.92 21.79 -40.03
N LEU A 20 88.58 22.79 -39.44
CA LEU A 20 88.30 23.28 -38.09
C LEU A 20 86.91 23.91 -37.99
N VAL A 21 86.51 24.71 -38.99
CA VAL A 21 85.14 25.28 -39.06
C VAL A 21 84.09 24.18 -39.17
N LEU A 22 84.32 23.16 -40.01
CA LEU A 22 83.42 22.01 -40.13
C LEU A 22 83.35 21.21 -38.82
N GLU A 23 84.47 21.00 -38.14
CA GLU A 23 84.51 20.35 -36.84
C GLU A 23 83.69 21.10 -35.80
N PHE A 24 83.81 22.44 -35.73
CA PHE A 24 83.01 23.26 -34.83
C PHE A 24 81.51 23.16 -35.12
N GLN A 25 81.12 23.16 -36.41
CA GLN A 25 79.73 22.96 -36.81
C GLN A 25 79.21 21.58 -36.44
N ILE A 26 80.00 20.52 -36.65
CA ILE A 26 79.62 19.15 -36.30
C ILE A 26 79.47 18.99 -34.78
N ILE A 27 80.35 19.61 -33.98
CA ILE A 27 80.24 19.61 -32.51
C ILE A 27 78.93 20.28 -32.08
N GLY A 28 78.62 21.47 -32.60
CA GLY A 28 77.37 22.16 -32.29
C GLY A 28 76.12 21.35 -32.67
N MET A 29 76.13 20.70 -33.85
CA MET A 29 75.04 19.80 -34.27
C MET A 29 74.91 18.58 -33.35
N ARG A 30 76.04 18.00 -32.92
CA ARG A 30 76.06 16.85 -32.02
C ARG A 30 75.52 17.21 -30.64
N GLU A 31 75.95 18.32 -30.05
CA GLU A 31 75.47 18.81 -28.76
C GLU A 31 73.96 19.10 -28.80
N ALA A 32 73.49 19.76 -29.86
CA ALA A 32 72.06 20.01 -30.04
C ALA A 32 71.25 18.71 -30.14
N LEU A 33 71.77 17.69 -30.84
CA LEU A 33 71.10 16.41 -31.01
C LEU A 33 71.07 15.61 -29.69
N VAL A 34 72.15 15.63 -28.92
CA VAL A 34 72.22 15.04 -27.56
C VAL A 34 71.24 15.74 -26.61
N GLY A 35 71.21 17.07 -26.61
CA GLY A 35 70.29 17.85 -25.78
C GLY A 35 68.81 17.57 -26.12
N ARG A 36 68.47 17.44 -27.41
CA ARG A 36 67.12 17.04 -27.84
C ARG A 36 66.77 15.62 -27.40
N ALA A 37 67.70 14.67 -27.55
CA ALA A 37 67.49 13.29 -27.14
C ALA A 37 67.23 13.17 -25.63
N HIS A 38 67.99 13.90 -24.80
CA HIS A 38 67.76 13.94 -23.36
C HIS A 38 66.42 14.58 -22.97
N LYS A 39 66.06 15.71 -23.59
CA LYS A 39 64.75 16.33 -23.33
C LYS A 39 63.59 15.42 -23.76
N PHE A 40 63.75 14.73 -24.88
CA PHE A 40 62.77 13.75 -25.35
C PHE A 40 62.65 12.57 -24.37
N GLU A 41 63.78 11.98 -23.98
CA GLU A 41 63.86 10.91 -22.98
C GLU A 41 63.17 11.32 -21.68
N GLU A 42 63.50 12.49 -21.12
CA GLU A 42 62.89 13.02 -19.91
C GLU A 42 61.37 13.23 -20.06
N GLY A 43 60.94 13.77 -21.21
CA GLY A 43 59.52 13.94 -21.53
C GLY A 43 58.77 12.61 -21.56
N ILE A 44 59.34 11.59 -22.21
CA ILE A 44 58.76 10.25 -22.27
C ILE A 44 58.70 9.60 -20.88
N ARG A 45 59.73 9.74 -20.06
CA ARG A 45 59.71 9.23 -18.67
C ARG A 45 58.63 9.89 -17.83
N ARG A 46 58.46 11.21 -17.95
CA ARG A 46 57.39 11.95 -17.25
C ARG A 46 56.00 11.46 -17.67
N ILE A 47 55.77 11.26 -18.97
CA ILE A 47 54.49 10.72 -19.47
C ILE A 47 54.28 9.29 -18.97
N ALA A 48 55.29 8.42 -19.06
CA ALA A 48 55.20 7.03 -18.61
C ALA A 48 54.80 6.94 -17.13
N GLY A 49 55.34 7.82 -16.28
CA GLY A 49 54.97 7.90 -14.86
C GLY A 49 53.50 8.26 -14.58
N THR A 50 52.73 8.68 -15.59
CA THR A 50 51.28 8.95 -15.49
C THR A 50 50.41 7.84 -16.08
N ILE A 51 51.02 6.88 -16.78
CA ILE A 51 50.31 5.82 -17.48
C ILE A 51 50.41 4.52 -16.69
N GLU A 52 49.28 3.85 -16.50
CA GLU A 52 49.19 2.59 -15.76
C GLU A 52 49.99 1.46 -16.46
N ALA A 53 50.78 0.72 -15.69
CA ALA A 53 51.62 -0.36 -16.22
C ALA A 53 50.82 -1.58 -16.67
N GLN A 54 49.61 -1.75 -16.12
CA GLN A 54 48.74 -2.88 -16.39
C GLN A 54 47.27 -2.43 -16.35
N PRO A 55 46.38 -3.08 -17.12
CA PRO A 55 44.95 -2.81 -16.99
C PRO A 55 44.45 -3.23 -15.60
N PRO A 56 43.27 -2.74 -15.20
CA PRO A 56 42.60 -3.23 -14.01
C PRO A 56 42.38 -4.74 -14.08
N VAL A 57 42.51 -5.40 -12.94
CA VAL A 57 42.29 -6.84 -12.83
C VAL A 57 40.80 -7.11 -12.74
N GLU A 58 40.33 -8.17 -13.41
CA GLU A 58 38.94 -8.59 -13.29
C GLU A 58 38.65 -9.00 -11.84
N MET A 59 37.70 -8.30 -11.22
CA MET A 59 37.27 -8.56 -9.85
C MET A 59 35.98 -9.39 -9.86
N PRO A 60 35.83 -10.34 -8.93
CA PRO A 60 34.58 -11.07 -8.80
C PRO A 60 33.45 -10.11 -8.48
N ALA A 61 32.27 -10.37 -9.04
CA ALA A 61 31.08 -9.58 -8.76
C ALA A 61 30.81 -9.56 -7.25
N ARG A 62 30.66 -8.35 -6.69
CA ARG A 62 30.29 -8.20 -5.29
C ARG A 62 28.80 -8.50 -5.13
N SER A 63 28.45 -9.24 -4.08
CA SER A 63 27.04 -9.38 -3.67
C SER A 63 26.58 -8.05 -3.06
N LEU A 64 25.94 -7.23 -3.89
CA LEU A 64 25.34 -5.95 -3.51
C LEU A 64 23.82 -6.10 -3.42
N PRO A 65 23.15 -5.31 -2.55
CA PRO A 65 21.70 -5.37 -2.43
C PRO A 65 21.01 -4.95 -3.73
N GLU A 66 19.93 -5.65 -4.04
CA GLU A 66 19.04 -5.32 -5.16
C GLU A 66 17.97 -4.34 -4.70
N ARG A 67 17.49 -3.50 -5.61
CA ARG A 67 16.45 -2.53 -5.29
C ARG A 67 15.08 -3.20 -5.34
N ASP A 68 14.35 -3.16 -4.25
CA ASP A 68 12.92 -3.49 -4.23
C ASP A 68 12.15 -2.45 -5.06
N ILE A 69 11.42 -2.91 -6.07
CA ILE A 69 10.60 -2.10 -6.97
C ILE A 69 9.11 -2.44 -6.86
N SER A 70 8.73 -3.28 -5.88
CA SER A 70 7.34 -3.60 -5.66
C SER A 70 6.56 -2.37 -5.15
N PRO A 71 5.29 -2.24 -5.54
CA PRO A 71 4.44 -1.16 -5.04
C PRO A 71 4.25 -1.30 -3.53
N VAL A 72 4.24 -0.17 -2.83
CA VAL A 72 3.87 -0.13 -1.41
C VAL A 72 2.37 -0.41 -1.32
N THR A 73 2.01 -1.57 -0.76
CA THR A 73 0.61 -1.98 -0.55
C THR A 73 0.40 -2.46 0.88
N ALA A 74 -0.85 -2.57 1.30
CA ALA A 74 -1.20 -3.07 2.63
C ALA A 74 -0.99 -4.59 2.79
N ALA A 75 -0.86 -5.33 1.69
CA ALA A 75 -0.60 -6.76 1.72
C ALA A 75 0.89 -7.02 1.95
N GLU A 76 1.22 -7.99 2.80
CA GLU A 76 2.59 -8.42 2.99
C GLU A 76 3.08 -9.18 1.75
N LEU A 77 4.13 -8.66 1.12
CA LEU A 77 4.77 -9.27 -0.04
C LEU A 77 5.88 -10.20 0.48
N THR A 78 5.68 -11.51 0.32
CA THR A 78 6.69 -12.52 0.70
C THR A 78 7.89 -12.54 -0.23
N ASN A 79 7.69 -12.23 -1.51
CA ASN A 79 8.75 -12.12 -2.51
C ASN A 79 8.57 -10.84 -3.33
N PRO A 80 9.20 -9.73 -2.91
CA PRO A 80 9.14 -8.50 -3.68
C PRO A 80 9.94 -8.62 -4.99
N ASP A 81 9.45 -7.93 -6.01
CA ASP A 81 10.14 -7.75 -7.29
C ASP A 81 11.37 -6.88 -7.09
N ARG A 82 12.50 -7.33 -7.63
CA ARG A 82 13.79 -6.66 -7.45
C ARG A 82 14.43 -6.29 -8.77
N LYS A 83 15.01 -5.08 -8.82
CA LYS A 83 15.82 -4.60 -9.94
C LYS A 83 17.29 -4.76 -9.62
N THR A 84 18.00 -5.48 -10.49
CA THR A 84 19.44 -5.73 -10.40
C THR A 84 20.23 -4.76 -11.28
N PHE A 85 20.70 -3.66 -10.69
CA PHE A 85 21.63 -2.75 -11.38
C PHE A 85 23.07 -3.30 -11.41
N TRP A 86 23.51 -3.89 -10.29
CA TRP A 86 24.91 -4.28 -10.07
C TRP A 86 25.36 -5.52 -10.82
N SER A 87 24.44 -6.32 -11.36
CA SER A 87 24.74 -7.58 -12.05
C SER A 87 25.57 -7.37 -13.32
N THR A 88 25.43 -6.22 -13.97
CA THR A 88 26.16 -5.86 -15.19
C THR A 88 27.31 -4.87 -14.95
N TYR A 89 27.49 -4.40 -13.72
CA TYR A 89 28.48 -3.38 -13.42
C TYR A 89 29.89 -3.97 -13.35
N PRO A 90 30.88 -3.44 -14.12
CA PRO A 90 32.24 -3.94 -14.11
C PRO A 90 33.03 -3.41 -12.90
N PHE A 91 33.10 -4.20 -11.83
CA PHE A 91 33.83 -3.86 -10.59
C PHE A 91 35.33 -3.62 -10.76
N SER A 92 35.92 -4.10 -11.86
CA SER A 92 37.31 -3.79 -12.19
C SER A 92 37.56 -2.28 -12.41
N LEU A 93 36.53 -1.50 -12.74
CA LEU A 93 36.64 -0.05 -12.92
C LEU A 93 36.80 0.72 -11.60
N GLU A 94 36.55 0.10 -10.44
CA GLU A 94 36.73 0.70 -9.12
C GLU A 94 38.15 0.52 -8.57
N GLN A 95 39.05 -0.12 -9.32
CA GLN A 95 40.41 -0.36 -8.85
C GLN A 95 41.24 0.93 -8.89
N ASP A 96 41.57 1.44 -7.70
CA ASP A 96 42.40 2.62 -7.54
C ASP A 96 43.90 2.32 -7.51
N ASN A 97 44.71 3.35 -7.76
CA ASN A 97 46.16 3.38 -7.53
C ASN A 97 46.96 2.26 -8.23
N LEU A 98 46.60 1.94 -9.46
CA LEU A 98 47.39 1.05 -10.31
C LEU A 98 48.81 1.61 -10.49
N LYS A 99 49.80 0.74 -10.38
CA LYS A 99 51.21 1.14 -10.50
C LYS A 99 51.48 1.69 -11.91
N PRO A 100 52.12 2.87 -12.05
CA PRO A 100 52.44 3.42 -13.35
C PRO A 100 53.63 2.70 -14.01
N LEU A 101 53.85 2.94 -15.30
CA LEU A 101 55.04 2.48 -16.03
C LEU A 101 56.31 3.07 -15.41
N ASP A 102 57.27 2.21 -15.11
CA ASP A 102 58.56 2.62 -14.56
C ASP A 102 59.62 2.77 -15.65
N TYR A 103 59.71 3.97 -16.22
CA TYR A 103 60.75 4.33 -17.20
C TYR A 103 61.93 5.08 -16.57
N ASN A 104 61.98 5.18 -15.23
CA ASN A 104 63.05 5.87 -14.51
C ASN A 104 64.31 5.02 -14.32
N THR A 105 64.34 3.82 -14.90
CA THR A 105 65.46 2.89 -14.81
C THR A 105 66.55 3.22 -15.83
N ASP A 106 67.82 2.94 -15.48
CA ASP A 106 68.95 3.07 -16.39
C ASP A 106 68.84 2.16 -17.63
N ALA A 107 68.16 1.03 -17.49
CA ALA A 107 67.86 0.15 -18.61
C ALA A 107 66.92 0.83 -19.61
N MET A 108 65.84 1.45 -19.15
CA MET A 108 64.95 2.21 -20.03
C MET A 108 65.60 3.47 -20.58
N ALA A 109 66.46 4.13 -19.81
CA ALA A 109 67.27 5.25 -20.29
C ALA A 109 68.12 4.88 -21.51
N LYS A 110 68.71 3.68 -21.49
CA LYS A 110 69.49 3.14 -22.60
C LYS A 110 68.59 2.77 -23.77
N GLN A 111 67.48 2.09 -23.50
CA GLN A 111 66.50 1.71 -24.53
C GLN A 111 65.90 2.92 -25.26
N LEU A 112 65.54 4.00 -24.55
CA LEU A 112 65.00 5.23 -25.14
C LEU A 112 66.01 5.96 -26.04
N ARG A 113 67.32 5.73 -25.83
CA ARG A 113 68.38 6.25 -26.68
C ARG A 113 68.79 5.28 -27.80
N GLN A 114 68.30 4.04 -27.74
CA GLN A 114 68.65 2.97 -28.67
C GLN A 114 67.73 2.99 -29.89
N TYR A 115 68.21 3.55 -31.01
CA TYR A 115 67.42 3.62 -32.24
C TYR A 115 67.42 2.32 -33.05
N TYR A 116 68.53 1.56 -33.03
CA TYR A 116 68.66 0.32 -33.80
C TYR A 116 68.46 -0.89 -32.91
N TYR A 117 67.83 -1.93 -33.46
CA TYR A 117 67.75 -3.22 -32.82
C TYR A 117 69.13 -3.87 -32.79
N GLU A 118 69.56 -4.25 -31.60
CA GLU A 118 70.85 -4.88 -31.34
C GLU A 118 70.63 -6.20 -30.61
N GLU A 119 71.35 -7.23 -31.05
CA GLU A 119 71.38 -8.54 -30.42
C GLU A 119 72.81 -8.87 -29.99
N PHE A 120 72.95 -9.64 -28.91
CA PHE A 120 74.26 -10.02 -28.41
C PHE A 120 74.87 -11.12 -29.27
N ASP A 121 75.95 -10.79 -29.99
CA ASP A 121 76.71 -11.76 -30.77
C ASP A 121 77.71 -12.46 -29.85
N ALA A 122 77.41 -13.71 -29.49
CA ALA A 122 78.23 -14.53 -28.58
C ALA A 122 79.64 -14.78 -29.11
N ILE A 123 79.85 -14.72 -30.44
CA ILE A 123 81.15 -14.94 -31.06
C ILE A 123 82.02 -13.69 -30.95
N LYS A 124 81.41 -12.50 -31.07
CA LYS A 124 82.12 -11.21 -31.00
C LYS A 124 82.11 -10.57 -29.61
N ASN A 125 81.43 -11.19 -28.64
CA ASN A 125 81.26 -10.71 -27.27
C ASN A 125 80.78 -9.25 -27.20
N LYS A 126 79.90 -8.83 -28.13
CA LYS A 126 79.41 -7.45 -28.23
C LYS A 126 78.01 -7.39 -28.89
N PRO A 127 77.22 -6.35 -28.60
CA PRO A 127 75.98 -6.12 -29.31
C PRO A 127 76.25 -5.79 -30.78
N VAL A 128 75.47 -6.38 -31.68
CA VAL A 128 75.55 -6.17 -33.13
C VAL A 128 74.18 -5.75 -33.65
N ARG A 129 74.18 -4.72 -34.51
CA ARG A 129 72.97 -4.22 -35.16
C ARG A 129 72.44 -5.25 -36.15
N ILE A 130 71.16 -5.54 -36.03
CA ILE A 130 70.48 -6.53 -36.89
C ILE A 130 69.94 -5.84 -38.14
N ARG A 131 70.00 -6.53 -39.28
CA ARG A 131 69.44 -6.05 -40.55
C ARG A 131 67.93 -6.13 -40.52
N ASP A 132 67.26 -5.17 -41.17
CA ASP A 132 65.81 -5.20 -41.29
C ASP A 132 65.38 -6.42 -42.13
N PRO A 133 64.48 -7.29 -41.62
CA PRO A 133 63.95 -8.43 -42.37
C PRO A 133 63.27 -8.04 -43.69
N ARG A 134 62.74 -6.81 -43.80
CA ARG A 134 62.03 -6.29 -44.98
C ARG A 134 62.96 -5.61 -45.98
N ASP A 135 64.10 -5.06 -45.52
CA ASP A 135 65.11 -4.43 -46.37
C ASP A 135 66.53 -4.72 -45.83
N PRO A 136 67.22 -5.73 -46.38
CA PRO A 136 68.56 -6.12 -45.94
C PRO A 136 69.62 -5.02 -46.04
N ARG A 137 69.35 -3.91 -46.76
CA ARG A 137 70.27 -2.77 -46.87
C ARG A 137 70.23 -1.87 -45.63
N LYS A 138 69.18 -1.96 -44.82
CA LYS A 138 68.97 -1.13 -43.62
C LYS A 138 69.13 -1.96 -42.34
N PHE A 139 69.38 -1.27 -41.24
CA PHE A 139 69.34 -1.88 -39.91
C PHE A 139 67.92 -1.76 -39.35
N ALA A 140 67.46 -2.77 -38.63
CA ALA A 140 66.16 -2.76 -37.98
C ALA A 140 66.11 -1.66 -36.92
N THR A 141 65.02 -0.91 -36.88
CA THR A 141 64.76 0.17 -35.89
C THR A 141 63.62 -0.16 -34.94
N SER A 142 63.05 -1.35 -35.09
CA SER A 142 61.96 -1.89 -34.29
C SER A 142 62.35 -3.25 -33.74
N GLY A 143 61.98 -3.54 -32.49
CA GLY A 143 62.30 -4.80 -31.83
C GLY A 143 62.68 -4.60 -30.37
N LYS A 144 63.00 -5.71 -29.69
CA LYS A 144 63.29 -5.70 -28.25
C LYS A 144 64.47 -4.77 -27.92
N GLY A 145 64.30 -3.91 -26.92
CA GLY A 145 65.35 -2.99 -26.46
C GLY A 145 65.53 -1.75 -27.34
N THR A 146 64.64 -1.51 -28.31
CA THR A 146 64.63 -0.28 -29.13
C THR A 146 63.73 0.80 -28.53
N LEU A 147 63.98 2.05 -28.91
CA LEU A 147 63.11 3.18 -28.62
C LEU A 147 61.68 2.92 -29.15
N GLN A 148 61.55 2.33 -30.33
CA GLN A 148 60.24 2.06 -30.93
C GLN A 148 59.39 1.15 -30.04
N GLU A 149 59.97 0.06 -29.50
CA GLU A 149 59.24 -0.84 -28.58
C GLU A 149 58.80 -0.12 -27.31
N ALA A 150 59.64 0.75 -26.73
CA ALA A 150 59.27 1.52 -25.55
C ALA A 150 58.11 2.50 -25.84
N LEU A 151 58.14 3.17 -27.00
CA LEU A 151 57.05 4.05 -27.43
C LEU A 151 55.77 3.26 -27.73
N ASP A 152 55.88 2.09 -28.37
CA ASP A 152 54.73 1.24 -28.70
C ASP A 152 54.08 0.69 -27.42
N ASN A 153 54.88 0.28 -26.42
CA ASN A 153 54.38 -0.13 -25.12
C ASN A 153 53.66 1.03 -24.41
N LEU A 154 54.31 2.20 -24.32
CA LEU A 154 53.69 3.40 -23.74
C LEU A 154 52.36 3.74 -24.45
N PHE A 155 52.34 3.72 -25.78
CA PHE A 155 51.15 3.99 -26.57
C PHE A 155 50.04 2.96 -26.33
N ALA A 156 50.38 1.67 -26.31
CA ALA A 156 49.42 0.60 -26.03
C ALA A 156 48.78 0.76 -24.64
N ARG A 157 49.59 1.12 -23.62
CA ARG A 157 49.11 1.37 -22.27
C ARG A 157 48.25 2.63 -22.17
N ALA A 158 48.69 3.74 -22.79
CA ALA A 158 47.91 4.97 -22.83
C ALA A 158 46.56 4.75 -23.55
N LYS A 159 46.54 3.97 -24.64
CA LYS A 159 45.32 3.59 -25.34
C LYS A 159 44.39 2.76 -24.46
N ALA A 160 44.94 1.77 -23.74
CA ALA A 160 44.15 0.94 -22.81
C ALA A 160 43.56 1.79 -21.67
N GLN A 161 44.36 2.64 -21.03
CA GLN A 161 43.90 3.53 -19.96
C GLN A 161 42.81 4.50 -20.45
N ASN A 162 42.96 5.08 -21.65
CA ASN A 162 41.91 5.92 -22.24
C ASN A 162 40.62 5.14 -22.52
N ALA A 163 40.71 3.88 -22.93
CA ALA A 163 39.54 3.02 -23.10
C ALA A 163 38.85 2.77 -21.75
N THR A 164 39.60 2.45 -20.70
CA THR A 164 39.09 2.30 -19.33
C THR A 164 38.42 3.58 -18.85
N LEU A 165 39.06 4.75 -19.02
CA LEU A 165 38.47 6.04 -18.64
C LEU A 165 37.12 6.32 -19.33
N ASN A 166 37.01 5.98 -20.62
CA ASN A 166 35.74 6.13 -21.34
C ASN A 166 34.68 5.13 -20.86
N ALA A 167 35.07 3.89 -20.52
CA ALA A 167 34.17 2.92 -19.90
C ALA A 167 33.68 3.42 -18.53
N THR A 168 34.58 3.91 -17.67
CA THR A 168 34.23 4.49 -16.36
C THR A 168 33.28 5.68 -16.51
N ARG A 169 33.50 6.57 -17.49
CA ARG A 169 32.58 7.68 -17.78
C ARG A 169 31.20 7.20 -18.22
N ALA A 170 31.12 6.14 -19.02
CA ALA A 170 29.85 5.56 -19.45
C ALA A 170 29.09 4.91 -18.29
N GLU A 171 29.77 4.13 -17.46
CA GLU A 171 29.17 3.52 -16.27
C GLU A 171 28.77 4.57 -15.23
N LEU A 172 29.56 5.63 -15.03
CA LEU A 172 29.19 6.76 -14.17
C LEU A 172 27.92 7.46 -14.64
N LYS A 173 27.71 7.57 -15.96
CA LYS A 173 26.46 8.10 -16.49
C LYS A 173 25.28 7.19 -16.14
N LYS A 174 25.42 5.87 -16.30
CA LYS A 174 24.36 4.91 -15.94
C LYS A 174 24.03 4.95 -14.44
N THR A 175 25.04 5.03 -13.57
CA THR A 175 24.80 5.15 -12.12
C THR A 175 24.13 6.47 -11.76
N ALA A 176 24.49 7.56 -12.43
CA ALA A 176 23.83 8.86 -12.26
C ALA A 176 22.35 8.82 -12.70
N ASP A 177 22.05 8.21 -13.84
CA ASP A 177 20.68 8.04 -14.33
C ASP A 177 19.85 7.18 -13.34
N GLU A 178 20.40 6.06 -12.85
CA GLU A 178 19.73 5.22 -11.82
C GLU A 178 19.49 5.97 -10.50
N LEU A 179 20.43 6.84 -10.10
CA LEU A 179 20.27 7.69 -8.91
C LEU A 179 19.16 8.73 -9.09
N VAL A 180 19.06 9.35 -10.27
CA VAL A 180 17.98 10.29 -10.58
C VAL A 180 16.62 9.58 -10.52
N ASP A 181 16.52 8.39 -11.09
CA ASP A 181 15.31 7.57 -11.03
C ASP A 181 14.93 7.25 -9.57
N LEU A 182 15.91 6.84 -8.75
CA LEU A 182 15.70 6.56 -7.34
C LEU A 182 15.23 7.80 -6.56
N ILE A 183 15.81 8.97 -6.83
CA ILE A 183 15.39 10.24 -6.20
C ILE A 183 13.94 10.56 -6.54
N ASN A 184 13.56 10.41 -7.81
CA ASN A 184 12.19 10.69 -8.26
C ASN A 184 11.18 9.72 -7.63
N GLU A 185 11.50 8.43 -7.62
CA GLU A 185 10.70 7.38 -6.98
C GLU A 185 10.54 7.65 -5.47
N PHE A 186 11.63 7.95 -4.77
CA PHE A 186 11.62 8.25 -3.35
C PHE A 186 10.79 9.50 -3.01
N ASN A 187 10.87 10.55 -3.84
CA ASN A 187 10.06 11.75 -3.67
C ASN A 187 8.56 11.45 -3.87
N ARG A 188 8.21 10.62 -4.86
CA ARG A 188 6.84 10.16 -5.07
C ARG A 188 6.31 9.36 -3.88
N LEU A 189 7.11 8.41 -3.36
CA LEU A 189 6.76 7.62 -2.18
C LEU A 189 6.56 8.49 -0.94
N LYS A 190 7.43 9.49 -0.71
CA LYS A 190 7.26 10.47 0.37
C LYS A 190 5.95 11.24 0.25
N GLN A 191 5.55 11.64 -0.96
CA GLN A 191 4.29 12.34 -1.17
C GLN A 191 3.08 11.44 -0.86
N SER A 192 3.10 10.18 -1.34
CA SER A 192 2.07 9.19 -1.01
C SER A 192 1.96 8.98 0.49
N SER A 193 3.10 8.72 1.16
CA SER A 193 3.16 8.49 2.60
C SER A 193 2.62 9.66 3.42
N ARG A 194 2.83 10.91 2.98
CA ARG A 194 2.25 12.10 3.61
C ARG A 194 0.73 12.13 3.47
N ALA A 195 0.20 11.77 2.30
CA ALA A 195 -1.25 11.69 2.07
C ALA A 195 -1.87 10.58 2.91
N ASP A 196 -1.24 9.40 2.94
CA ASP A 196 -1.68 8.26 3.76
C ASP A 196 -1.69 8.62 5.24
N LYS A 197 -0.66 9.31 5.73
CA LYS A 197 -0.61 9.78 7.13
C LYS A 197 -1.74 10.74 7.46
N LYS A 198 -2.04 11.69 6.56
CA LYS A 198 -3.17 12.62 6.72
C LYS A 198 -4.49 11.86 6.80
N LEU A 199 -4.70 10.89 5.91
CA LEU A 199 -5.91 10.05 5.90
C LEU A 199 -6.02 9.23 7.20
N ILE A 200 -4.92 8.66 7.68
CA ILE A 200 -4.90 7.93 8.96
C ILE A 200 -5.27 8.85 10.13
N GLU A 201 -4.77 10.08 10.17
CA GLU A 201 -5.12 11.06 11.19
C GLU A 201 -6.61 11.47 11.11
N GLU A 202 -7.14 11.67 9.91
CA GLU A 202 -8.57 11.96 9.68
C GLU A 202 -9.46 10.79 10.12
N LEU A 203 -9.11 9.55 9.75
CA LEU A 203 -9.85 8.35 10.16
C LEU A 203 -9.81 8.16 11.69
N ARG A 204 -8.67 8.43 12.34
CA ARG A 204 -8.58 8.37 13.82
C ARG A 204 -9.46 9.42 14.49
N ALA A 205 -9.52 10.64 13.96
CA ALA A 205 -10.42 11.67 14.47
C ALA A 205 -11.89 11.26 14.32
N GLU A 206 -12.26 10.67 13.19
CA GLU A 206 -13.62 10.19 12.95
C GLU A 206 -14.00 9.03 13.87
N ILE A 207 -13.09 8.06 14.07
CA ILE A 207 -13.28 6.98 15.06
C ILE A 207 -13.53 7.57 16.46
N THR A 208 -12.73 8.57 16.87
CA THR A 208 -12.88 9.22 18.18
C THR A 208 -14.24 9.91 18.30
N ARG A 209 -14.70 10.58 17.25
CA ARG A 209 -16.02 11.22 17.19
C ARG A 209 -17.14 10.19 17.31
N LEU A 210 -17.06 9.08 16.55
CA LEU A 210 -18.05 8.01 16.57
C LEU A 210 -18.13 7.34 17.94
N ILE A 211 -16.99 7.12 18.61
CA ILE A 211 -16.96 6.62 20.00
C ILE A 211 -17.73 7.57 20.94
N GLY A 212 -17.54 8.88 20.78
CA GLY A 212 -18.29 9.87 21.56
C GLY A 212 -19.80 9.83 21.31
N VAL A 213 -20.22 9.71 20.05
CA VAL A 213 -21.64 9.57 19.68
C VAL A 213 -22.25 8.30 20.26
N VAL A 214 -21.52 7.18 20.24
CA VAL A 214 -21.97 5.92 20.84
C VAL A 214 -22.19 6.10 22.35
N ALA A 215 -21.22 6.70 23.05
CA ALA A 215 -21.35 6.95 24.49
C ALA A 215 -22.55 7.87 24.85
N GLU A 216 -22.83 8.90 24.04
CA GLU A 216 -23.99 9.77 24.22
C GLU A 216 -25.32 9.02 23.99
N ARG A 217 -25.35 8.15 22.98
CA ARG A 217 -26.51 7.31 22.68
C ARG A 217 -26.77 6.32 23.81
N ASP A 218 -25.74 5.67 24.32
CA ASP A 218 -25.84 4.75 25.46
C ASP A 218 -26.39 5.48 26.70
N ALA A 219 -25.90 6.68 27.01
CA ALA A 219 -26.41 7.48 28.12
C ALA A 219 -27.89 7.88 27.94
N THR A 220 -28.30 8.19 26.71
CA THR A 220 -29.69 8.51 26.38
C THR A 220 -30.59 7.28 26.54
N ILE A 221 -30.14 6.10 26.10
CA ILE A 221 -30.85 4.83 26.25
C ILE A 221 -31.07 4.55 27.74
N SER A 222 -30.03 4.62 28.58
CA SER A 222 -30.16 4.38 30.02
C SER A 222 -31.14 5.35 30.70
N ARG A 223 -31.18 6.62 30.25
CA ARG A 223 -32.16 7.59 30.77
C ARG A 223 -33.59 7.23 30.37
N LEU A 224 -33.82 6.91 29.10
CA LEU A 224 -35.14 6.51 28.62
C LEU A 224 -35.63 5.22 29.29
N GLU A 225 -34.73 4.27 29.55
CA GLU A 225 -35.05 3.06 30.31
C GLU A 225 -35.49 3.36 31.75
N ALA A 226 -34.84 4.33 32.42
CA ALA A 226 -35.27 4.79 33.74
C ALA A 226 -36.63 5.49 33.70
N ASP A 227 -36.85 6.39 32.73
CA ASP A 227 -38.14 7.08 32.54
C ASP A 227 -39.28 6.08 32.27
N ILE A 228 -39.02 5.02 31.50
CA ILE A 228 -39.99 3.93 31.26
C ILE A 228 -40.36 3.23 32.56
N LEU A 229 -39.38 2.91 33.42
CA LEU A 229 -39.62 2.24 34.70
C LEU A 229 -40.46 3.11 35.65
N ASP A 230 -40.18 4.41 35.70
CA ASP A 230 -40.94 5.36 36.50
C ASP A 230 -42.39 5.46 36.02
N LEU A 231 -42.60 5.56 34.70
CA LEU A 231 -43.94 5.59 34.10
C LEU A 231 -44.71 4.29 34.35
N GLN A 232 -44.06 3.13 34.26
CA GLN A 232 -44.68 1.84 34.59
C GLN A 232 -45.10 1.76 36.06
N THR A 233 -44.30 2.32 36.96
CA THR A 233 -44.61 2.38 38.39
C THR A 233 -45.82 3.28 38.66
N GLU A 234 -45.89 4.44 37.99
CA GLU A 234 -47.04 5.34 38.10
C GLU A 234 -48.31 4.74 37.48
N GLU A 235 -48.19 4.03 36.35
CA GLU A 235 -49.31 3.31 35.74
C GLU A 235 -49.88 2.25 36.72
N ALA A 236 -49.01 1.50 37.40
CA ALA A 236 -49.41 0.55 38.43
C ALA A 236 -50.14 1.24 39.60
N ARG A 237 -49.59 2.37 40.10
CA ARG A 237 -50.21 3.16 41.17
C ARG A 237 -51.60 3.66 40.78
N LEU A 238 -51.75 4.19 39.57
CA LEU A 238 -53.02 4.69 39.06
C LEU A 238 -54.04 3.55 38.86
N LYS A 239 -53.61 2.37 38.41
CA LYS A 239 -54.47 1.17 38.32
C LYS A 239 -54.99 0.75 39.70
N ASP A 240 -54.14 0.76 40.72
CA ASP A 240 -54.56 0.47 42.10
C ASP A 240 -55.54 1.53 42.64
N GLU A 241 -55.33 2.80 42.32
CA GLU A 241 -56.24 3.89 42.70
C GLU A 241 -57.60 3.75 42.02
N ILE A 242 -57.63 3.42 40.72
CA ILE A 242 -58.85 3.11 39.97
C ILE A 242 -59.59 1.93 40.62
N ALA A 243 -58.88 0.86 41.01
CA ALA A 243 -59.49 -0.28 41.68
C ALA A 243 -60.17 0.13 43.00
N LYS A 244 -59.49 0.92 43.86
CA LYS A 244 -60.07 1.44 45.11
C LYS A 244 -61.29 2.34 44.88
N LEU A 245 -61.24 3.20 43.87
CA LEU A 245 -62.37 4.06 43.51
C LEU A 245 -63.55 3.23 43.01
N LYS A 246 -63.32 2.19 42.20
CA LYS A 246 -64.37 1.25 41.78
C LYS A 246 -65.02 0.56 42.98
N ASP A 247 -64.24 0.07 43.94
CA ASP A 247 -64.78 -0.54 45.17
C ASP A 247 -65.62 0.45 45.98
N THR A 248 -65.18 1.71 46.05
CA THR A 248 -65.92 2.79 46.74
C THR A 248 -67.23 3.10 46.02
N ILE A 249 -67.23 3.15 44.68
CA ILE A 249 -68.45 3.32 43.88
C ILE A 249 -69.43 2.19 44.14
N ILE A 250 -68.97 0.93 44.13
CA ILE A 250 -69.81 -0.25 44.43
C ILE A 250 -70.42 -0.13 45.83
N SER A 251 -69.63 0.28 46.83
CA SER A 251 -70.12 0.49 48.19
C SER A 251 -71.17 1.61 48.28
N HIS A 252 -70.94 2.73 47.60
CA HIS A 252 -71.89 3.84 47.53
C HIS A 252 -73.17 3.44 46.79
N GLU A 253 -73.09 2.72 45.67
CA GLU A 253 -74.26 2.21 44.95
C GLU A 253 -75.09 1.28 45.83
N ALA A 254 -74.45 0.37 46.58
CA ALA A 254 -75.13 -0.48 47.55
C ALA A 254 -75.86 0.35 48.63
N THR A 255 -75.21 1.41 49.11
CA THR A 255 -75.79 2.33 50.10
C THR A 255 -76.97 3.12 49.52
N ILE A 256 -76.83 3.67 48.30
CA ILE A 256 -77.90 4.36 47.58
C ILE A 256 -79.09 3.42 47.40
N LYS A 257 -78.86 2.17 47.01
CA LYS A 257 -79.92 1.16 46.87
C LYS A 257 -80.60 0.86 48.20
N ALA A 258 -79.85 0.72 49.29
CA ALA A 258 -80.41 0.52 50.62
C ALA A 258 -81.25 1.72 51.08
N GLN A 259 -80.78 2.94 50.86
CA GLN A 259 -81.52 4.16 51.15
C GLN A 259 -82.77 4.33 50.28
N ALA A 260 -82.68 3.98 48.99
CA ALA A 260 -83.83 3.98 48.09
C ALA A 260 -84.92 3.01 48.55
N ASN A 261 -84.55 1.79 48.95
CA ASN A 261 -85.48 0.82 49.54
C ASN A 261 -86.08 1.33 50.85
N GLU A 262 -85.33 2.08 51.67
CA GLU A 262 -85.84 2.66 52.91
C GLU A 262 -86.80 3.83 52.64
N ILE A 263 -86.52 4.68 51.64
CA ILE A 263 -87.44 5.72 51.17
C ILE A 263 -88.73 5.10 50.63
N GLU A 264 -88.63 4.00 49.89
CA GLU A 264 -89.79 3.24 49.39
C GLU A 264 -90.62 2.68 50.56
N ARG A 265 -89.97 2.14 51.59
CA ARG A 265 -90.64 1.70 52.83
C ARG A 265 -91.31 2.83 53.60
N LEU A 266 -90.72 4.03 53.62
CA LEU A 266 -91.27 5.19 54.32
C LEU A 266 -92.39 5.89 53.54
N LYS A 267 -92.52 5.64 52.22
CA LYS A 267 -93.55 6.23 51.36
C LYS A 267 -94.86 5.44 51.28
N ASP A 268 -94.95 4.26 51.88
CA ASP A 268 -96.10 3.37 51.67
C ASP A 268 -96.77 2.89 52.98
N PRO A 269 -98.02 3.31 53.28
CA PRO A 269 -98.85 2.69 54.29
C PRO A 269 -99.76 1.60 53.66
N GLY A 270 -99.27 0.36 53.53
CA GLY A 270 -100.13 -0.83 53.57
C GLY A 270 -99.98 -1.91 52.48
N LEU A 271 -99.75 -3.14 52.97
CA LEU A 271 -100.07 -4.47 52.39
C LEU A 271 -99.44 -4.95 51.06
N ARG A 272 -98.53 -5.95 51.19
CA ARG A 272 -98.63 -7.39 50.76
C ARG A 272 -99.04 -7.75 49.30
N PRO A 273 -98.69 -8.96 48.81
CA PRO A 273 -97.48 -9.40 48.09
C PRO A 273 -97.76 -9.81 46.62
N GLY A 274 -96.73 -9.87 45.75
CA GLY A 274 -96.84 -10.50 44.43
C GLY A 274 -95.51 -10.55 43.67
N GLY A 275 -95.03 -11.76 43.33
CA GLY A 275 -94.00 -11.96 42.29
C GLY A 275 -94.62 -11.88 40.88
N PRO A 276 -93.93 -12.25 39.77
CA PRO A 276 -92.61 -12.89 39.66
C PRO A 276 -91.72 -12.39 38.46
N LYS A 277 -90.54 -13.03 38.28
CA LYS A 277 -89.66 -13.09 37.06
C LYS A 277 -88.92 -11.79 36.69
N GLY A 278 -87.65 -11.80 36.28
CA GLY A 278 -86.72 -12.88 35.99
C GLY A 278 -85.42 -12.32 35.37
N THR A 279 -84.47 -13.23 35.19
CA THR A 279 -83.32 -13.18 34.25
C THR A 279 -82.22 -12.15 34.52
N GLU A 280 -81.20 -12.65 35.23
CA GLU A 280 -79.80 -12.38 34.93
C GLU A 280 -79.45 -12.76 33.49
N LEU A 281 -78.51 -11.98 32.92
CA LEU A 281 -77.44 -12.28 31.94
C LEU A 281 -77.31 -11.13 30.92
N PRO A 282 -76.11 -10.89 30.33
CA PRO A 282 -74.79 -10.90 30.93
C PRO A 282 -73.97 -9.64 30.56
N ARG A 283 -72.91 -9.46 31.34
CA ARG A 283 -71.79 -8.57 31.10
C ARG A 283 -71.05 -8.92 29.80
N ASP A 284 -70.49 -7.87 29.22
CA ASP A 284 -69.23 -7.82 28.49
C ASP A 284 -69.05 -8.73 27.27
N LEU A 285 -69.13 -8.05 26.13
CA LEU A 285 -68.77 -8.50 24.78
C LEU A 285 -67.23 -8.63 24.57
N GLU A 286 -66.45 -8.91 25.62
CA GLU A 286 -64.98 -9.04 25.53
C GLU A 286 -64.47 -10.50 25.47
N ASN A 287 -65.34 -11.51 25.51
CA ASN A 287 -64.94 -12.93 25.60
C ASN A 287 -65.33 -13.82 24.39
N VAL A 288 -65.39 -13.29 23.17
CA VAL A 288 -65.78 -14.09 21.98
C VAL A 288 -64.58 -14.77 21.29
N LEU A 289 -63.37 -14.24 21.45
CA LEU A 289 -62.16 -14.76 20.80
C LEU A 289 -61.23 -15.39 21.83
N THR A 290 -60.85 -16.64 21.58
CA THR A 290 -60.00 -17.39 22.52
C THR A 290 -58.56 -16.87 22.42
N PRO A 291 -57.81 -16.61 23.50
CA PRO A 291 -56.39 -16.24 23.40
C PRO A 291 -55.52 -17.36 22.84
N GLY A 292 -54.42 -17.05 22.16
CA GLY A 292 -53.40 -18.03 21.73
C GLY A 292 -52.87 -17.86 20.31
N ASP A 293 -52.11 -18.85 19.84
CA ASP A 293 -51.55 -18.86 18.48
C ASP A 293 -52.64 -19.13 17.44
N LYS A 294 -52.90 -18.16 16.57
CA LYS A 294 -54.02 -18.16 15.63
C LYS A 294 -53.65 -18.33 14.18
N GLY A 295 -52.39 -18.14 13.82
CA GLY A 295 -51.96 -18.23 12.44
C GLY A 295 -50.48 -17.97 12.26
N LYS A 296 -50.08 -17.85 10.99
CA LYS A 296 -48.69 -17.54 10.60
C LYS A 296 -48.66 -16.50 9.48
N VAL A 297 -47.60 -15.71 9.46
CA VAL A 297 -47.28 -14.80 8.35
C VAL A 297 -46.83 -15.62 7.14
N VAL A 298 -47.47 -15.38 5.99
CA VAL A 298 -47.20 -16.09 4.72
C VAL A 298 -46.51 -15.20 3.70
N ALA A 299 -46.85 -13.92 3.71
CA ALA A 299 -46.20 -12.89 2.89
C ALA A 299 -46.31 -11.55 3.60
N TYR A 300 -45.37 -10.65 3.36
CA TYR A 300 -45.38 -9.30 3.91
C TYR A 300 -44.66 -8.35 2.96
N ASP A 301 -44.97 -7.06 3.07
CA ASP A 301 -44.25 -5.98 2.42
C ASP A 301 -44.04 -4.85 3.43
N ASP A 302 -42.82 -4.72 3.93
CA ASP A 302 -42.45 -3.68 4.89
C ASP A 302 -42.43 -2.27 4.28
N THR A 303 -42.42 -2.13 2.96
CA THR A 303 -42.46 -0.84 2.25
C THR A 303 -43.90 -0.36 2.11
N LEU A 304 -44.82 -1.25 1.74
CA LEU A 304 -46.25 -0.99 1.58
C LEU A 304 -47.07 -1.17 2.87
N LYS A 305 -46.41 -1.60 3.96
CA LYS A 305 -46.97 -1.77 5.31
C LYS A 305 -48.19 -2.68 5.38
N PHE A 306 -48.17 -3.77 4.62
CA PHE A 306 -49.19 -4.82 4.71
C PHE A 306 -48.57 -6.20 4.93
N VAL A 307 -49.36 -7.09 5.49
CA VAL A 307 -49.01 -8.49 5.73
C VAL A 307 -50.19 -9.39 5.36
N VAL A 308 -49.88 -10.56 4.82
CA VAL A 308 -50.83 -11.63 4.53
C VAL A 308 -50.60 -12.75 5.54
N VAL A 309 -51.62 -13.03 6.33
CA VAL A 309 -51.59 -14.06 7.37
C VAL A 309 -52.51 -15.20 7.00
N ALA A 310 -52.04 -16.44 7.20
CA ALA A 310 -52.87 -17.63 7.17
C ALA A 310 -53.38 -17.90 8.58
N LEU A 311 -54.69 -17.74 8.77
CA LEU A 311 -55.34 -18.02 10.05
C LEU A 311 -55.78 -19.49 10.10
N SER A 312 -55.77 -20.05 11.31
CA SER A 312 -56.24 -21.42 11.53
C SER A 312 -57.75 -21.52 11.25
N PRO A 313 -58.24 -22.67 10.72
CA PRO A 313 -59.67 -22.85 10.43
C PRO A 313 -60.58 -22.69 11.67
N ALA A 314 -60.08 -23.07 12.85
CA ALA A 314 -60.76 -22.87 14.12
C ALA A 314 -60.97 -21.38 14.42
N PHE A 315 -59.91 -20.58 14.27
CA PHE A 315 -60.00 -19.14 14.50
C PHE A 315 -60.81 -18.41 13.43
N MET A 316 -60.75 -18.84 12.16
CA MET A 316 -61.62 -18.32 11.10
C MET A 316 -63.12 -18.52 11.40
N THR A 317 -63.45 -19.62 12.07
CA THR A 317 -64.83 -19.92 12.52
C THR A 317 -65.23 -19.05 13.72
N GLU A 318 -64.30 -18.75 14.63
CA GLU A 318 -64.49 -17.79 15.73
C GLU A 318 -64.69 -16.37 15.19
N LEU A 319 -63.94 -15.98 14.14
CA LEU A 319 -63.90 -14.62 13.60
C LEU A 319 -65.05 -14.28 12.64
N LEU A 320 -65.50 -15.24 11.83
CA LEU A 320 -66.52 -15.04 10.77
C LEU A 320 -67.83 -15.81 11.01
N GLY A 321 -67.93 -16.52 12.13
CA GLY A 321 -69.04 -17.42 12.45
C GLY A 321 -68.97 -18.75 11.70
N LYS A 322 -69.82 -19.72 12.11
CA LYS A 322 -69.87 -21.09 11.55
C LYS A 322 -70.11 -21.14 10.04
N ASP A 323 -70.80 -20.14 9.50
CA ASP A 323 -71.11 -20.05 8.06
C ASP A 323 -70.13 -19.13 7.29
N GLN A 324 -69.11 -18.57 7.97
CA GLN A 324 -68.13 -17.61 7.43
C GLN A 324 -68.74 -16.39 6.73
N THR A 325 -70.00 -16.06 7.05
CA THR A 325 -70.76 -14.97 6.44
C THR A 325 -70.59 -13.65 7.17
N GLN A 326 -70.14 -13.66 8.43
CA GLN A 326 -70.01 -12.45 9.23
C GLN A 326 -68.92 -11.51 8.68
N GLY A 327 -69.10 -10.21 8.91
CA GLY A 327 -68.11 -9.20 8.56
C GLY A 327 -66.86 -9.35 9.42
N LEU A 328 -65.69 -9.09 8.85
CA LEU A 328 -64.42 -9.11 9.58
C LEU A 328 -64.43 -8.00 10.66
N PRO A 329 -64.35 -8.34 11.95
CA PRO A 329 -64.25 -7.31 12.98
C PRO A 329 -62.88 -6.62 12.89
N GLN A 330 -62.83 -5.32 13.15
CA GLN A 330 -61.58 -4.58 13.21
C GLN A 330 -60.85 -4.87 14.53
N ILE A 331 -60.19 -6.02 14.56
CA ILE A 331 -59.36 -6.44 15.69
C ILE A 331 -57.88 -6.24 15.37
N GLU A 332 -57.11 -5.96 16.42
CA GLU A 332 -55.66 -5.92 16.39
C GLU A 332 -55.12 -7.23 16.95
N MET A 333 -54.12 -7.79 16.27
CA MET A 333 -53.44 -9.01 16.68
C MET A 333 -51.96 -8.72 16.87
N MET A 334 -51.29 -9.50 17.72
CA MET A 334 -49.84 -9.40 17.89
C MET A 334 -49.14 -10.42 17.00
N VAL A 335 -47.93 -10.10 16.55
CA VAL A 335 -47.08 -11.04 15.83
C VAL A 335 -45.84 -11.31 16.68
N ARG A 336 -45.50 -12.58 16.88
CA ARG A 336 -44.36 -13.02 17.68
C ARG A 336 -43.47 -13.98 16.92
N ARG A 337 -42.16 -13.93 17.20
CA ARG A 337 -41.16 -14.88 16.72
C ARG A 337 -40.62 -15.65 17.91
N PRO A 338 -41.00 -16.93 18.06
CA PRO A 338 -40.50 -17.76 19.15
C PRO A 338 -38.97 -17.80 19.16
N GLY A 339 -38.34 -17.38 20.26
CA GLY A 339 -36.88 -17.36 20.41
C GLY A 339 -36.22 -16.00 20.12
N LEU A 340 -37.02 -14.94 19.93
CA LEU A 340 -36.53 -13.58 19.81
C LEU A 340 -36.45 -12.92 21.19
N THR A 341 -35.26 -12.46 21.59
CA THR A 341 -35.07 -11.72 22.84
C THR A 341 -35.15 -10.21 22.58
N SER A 342 -36.36 -9.66 22.51
CA SER A 342 -36.59 -8.20 22.44
C SER A 342 -37.03 -7.62 23.79
N ALA A 343 -37.12 -6.29 23.88
CA ALA A 343 -37.62 -5.59 25.06
C ALA A 343 -39.07 -5.96 25.42
N ALA A 344 -39.87 -6.42 24.45
CA ALA A 344 -41.23 -6.93 24.67
C ALA A 344 -41.30 -8.47 24.68
N GLY A 345 -40.16 -9.18 24.82
CA GLY A 345 -40.10 -10.64 24.72
C GLY A 345 -40.09 -11.11 23.26
N ASP A 346 -40.87 -12.14 22.93
CA ASP A 346 -40.92 -12.72 21.58
C ASP A 346 -41.73 -11.87 20.56
N PHE A 347 -42.30 -10.72 20.95
CA PHE A 347 -43.20 -9.93 20.09
C PHE A 347 -42.44 -9.01 19.11
N ILE A 348 -42.90 -8.99 17.86
CA ILE A 348 -42.29 -8.24 16.74
C ILE A 348 -43.08 -6.96 16.43
N THR A 349 -44.40 -7.08 16.25
CA THR A 349 -45.27 -5.98 15.81
C THR A 349 -46.74 -6.28 16.15
N ARG A 350 -47.60 -5.28 15.95
CA ARG A 350 -49.06 -5.42 15.97
C ARG A 350 -49.61 -5.25 14.56
N ILE A 351 -50.65 -6.01 14.23
CA ILE A 351 -51.28 -5.99 12.92
C ILE A 351 -52.78 -5.74 13.09
N ARG A 352 -53.38 -4.98 12.17
CA ARG A 352 -54.84 -4.74 12.17
C ARG A 352 -55.47 -5.42 10.97
N LEU A 353 -56.43 -6.31 11.21
CA LEU A 353 -57.07 -7.07 10.14
C LEU A 353 -57.92 -6.15 9.26
N ARG A 354 -57.73 -6.23 7.92
CA ARG A 354 -58.38 -5.34 6.96
C ARG A 354 -59.34 -6.08 6.03
N GLN A 355 -58.86 -7.15 5.40
CA GLN A 355 -59.63 -7.85 4.36
C GLN A 355 -59.40 -9.36 4.45
N VAL A 356 -60.48 -10.13 4.35
CA VAL A 356 -60.43 -11.59 4.35
C VAL A 356 -60.65 -12.17 2.97
N VAL A 357 -59.81 -13.14 2.59
CA VAL A 357 -59.88 -13.95 1.38
C VAL A 357 -60.42 -15.32 1.78
N ARG A 358 -61.75 -15.44 1.78
CA ARG A 358 -62.50 -16.54 2.41
C ARG A 358 -62.18 -17.91 1.81
N ASP A 359 -61.94 -17.97 0.50
CA ASP A 359 -61.62 -19.17 -0.27
C ASP A 359 -60.25 -19.77 0.06
N GLN A 360 -59.35 -18.99 0.66
CA GLN A 360 -57.95 -19.40 0.92
C GLN A 360 -57.57 -19.37 2.40
N GLY A 361 -58.47 -18.95 3.29
CA GLY A 361 -58.17 -18.80 4.72
C GLY A 361 -57.11 -17.72 5.01
N LEU A 362 -56.93 -16.78 4.09
CA LEU A 362 -55.94 -15.71 4.17
C LEU A 362 -56.60 -14.41 4.61
N VAL A 363 -55.90 -13.63 5.42
CA VAL A 363 -56.32 -12.28 5.81
C VAL A 363 -55.19 -11.31 5.50
N VAL A 364 -55.54 -10.23 4.81
CA VAL A 364 -54.67 -9.08 4.60
C VAL A 364 -54.84 -8.15 5.80
N ALA A 365 -53.74 -7.80 6.44
CA ALA A 365 -53.68 -6.93 7.59
C ALA A 365 -52.65 -5.82 7.38
N ASP A 366 -52.85 -4.71 8.08
CA ASP A 366 -51.93 -3.58 8.08
C ASP A 366 -50.92 -3.72 9.21
N ILE A 367 -49.65 -3.38 8.93
CA ILE A 367 -48.58 -3.36 9.92
C ILE A 367 -48.65 -2.04 10.68
N LEU A 368 -48.88 -2.11 11.99
CA LEU A 368 -48.85 -0.93 12.87
C LEU A 368 -47.39 -0.54 13.12
N SER A 369 -46.91 0.41 12.33
CA SER A 369 -45.49 0.80 12.28
C SER A 369 -45.00 1.44 13.59
N ASP A 370 -45.91 2.00 14.37
CA ASP A 370 -45.68 2.54 15.71
C ASP A 370 -45.36 1.45 16.76
N TRP A 371 -45.70 0.19 16.46
CA TRP A 371 -45.43 -0.97 17.31
C TRP A 371 -44.41 -1.95 16.73
N GLN A 372 -43.80 -1.63 15.58
CA GLN A 372 -42.85 -2.53 14.91
C GLN A 372 -41.46 -2.42 15.54
N GLN A 373 -41.05 -3.45 16.28
CA GLN A 373 -39.72 -3.54 16.89
C GLN A 373 -38.69 -4.19 15.94
N HIS A 374 -39.13 -5.16 15.14
CA HIS A 374 -38.31 -5.84 14.14
C HIS A 374 -39.06 -6.01 12.80
N PRO A 375 -38.35 -6.18 11.68
CA PRO A 375 -38.94 -6.59 10.40
C PRO A 375 -39.68 -7.93 10.51
N LEU A 376 -40.81 -8.06 9.81
CA LEU A 376 -41.55 -9.32 9.74
C LEU A 376 -40.78 -10.35 8.91
N GLU A 377 -41.00 -11.63 9.19
CA GLU A 377 -40.51 -12.74 8.38
C GLU A 377 -41.62 -13.77 8.13
N ASN A 378 -41.44 -14.54 7.06
CA ASN A 378 -42.35 -15.65 6.77
C ASN A 378 -42.24 -16.71 7.87
N GLY A 379 -43.37 -17.12 8.42
CA GLY A 379 -43.45 -18.09 9.50
C GLY A 379 -43.60 -17.48 10.90
N ASP A 380 -43.54 -16.15 11.04
CA ASP A 380 -43.86 -15.48 12.30
C ASP A 380 -45.29 -15.81 12.74
N VAL A 381 -45.49 -15.97 14.05
CA VAL A 381 -46.73 -16.49 14.63
C VAL A 381 -47.67 -15.34 14.99
N VAL A 382 -48.90 -15.42 14.50
CA VAL A 382 -49.96 -14.46 14.86
C VAL A 382 -50.63 -14.91 16.14
N TYR A 383 -50.63 -14.05 17.15
CA TYR A 383 -51.17 -14.26 18.48
C TYR A 383 -52.31 -13.28 18.74
N PHE A 384 -53.41 -13.79 19.32
CA PHE A 384 -54.52 -12.98 19.83
C PHE A 384 -54.56 -13.04 21.35
#